data_AF-A0A8T7EVE3-F1
#
_entry.id   AF-A0A8T7EVE3-F1
#
_cell.length_a   1.000
_cell.length_b   1.000
_cell.length_c   1.000
_cell.angle_alpha   90.00
_cell.angle_beta   90.00
_cell.angle_gamma   90.00
#
_symmetry.space_group_name_H-M   'P 1'
#
loop_
_entity.id
_entity.type
_entity.pdbx_description
1 polymer ?
#
loop_
_entity_poly.entity_id
_entity_poly.type
_entity_poly.pdbx_seq_one_letter_code
_entity_poly.pdbx_strand_id
1 'polypeptide(L)'
;MTDQIKKAAVIGSGTMGGGIAALLAGVGVDVLLLDIPARDTKPGDPAAKRNAIVNGNVKTLQSMRPAQLFSADDLGRITTGNTEDDLGKVADADWVVEVIVERLDVKQSLMARLAEVVKPTAIVSSNTSGLPISDIAAGLPESFTKRFLGTHFFNPPRYLNLLEVIPHAGTDPDVVAFMLDFGKNVLGKGVVLCKDTPNFIGNRFMSMSGMQAMNYALDHDYTVEEVDALTGPLIGRPKTATFNLNDLVGFDIAVHVARNLYPAIADDPAREVLNHPASAALSDELLKRNWLGRKTGQGFYHMRKSADGGKELWALNLKTFEYEPPQPVSFESVEKHGRVKPLGERIKRLIAEPDRGGQYLFHLHGFYLAYASQKVPEITETIVNIDNAQKWGFAHEMGPFEIWDAIGVAEYVEKFEAAGYPVAQWVKDMLASGVSTFYQRDAHGVVIGYYSPQAGAYVSVDHDPMELSLSDLRARGDAVLEQNDHGIIYDIGDGVLLFQFRTKQNTITGGLLDLGFQALTLLEQPAWKALVIANEGERFSIGANLADAMGAGIEGIEAVTKKLQDFGMAMRAAPKPVVVAPYNMTLGGGLRSR
;
A
#
# COMPACT_ATOMS: atom_id res chain seq x y z
N MET A 1 -5.61 -1.84 -30.53
CA MET A 1 -4.94 -1.64 -29.23
C MET A 1 -3.70 -2.54 -29.22
N THR A 2 -2.71 -2.30 -28.36
CA THR A 2 -1.66 -3.30 -28.15
C THR A 2 -2.19 -4.39 -27.22
N ASP A 3 -2.05 -5.66 -27.58
CA ASP A 3 -2.55 -6.79 -26.78
C ASP A 3 -1.56 -7.26 -25.69
N GLN A 4 -0.31 -6.76 -25.70
CA GLN A 4 0.75 -7.08 -24.73
C GLN A 4 1.73 -5.92 -24.57
N ILE A 5 2.07 -5.53 -23.35
CA ILE A 5 3.14 -4.56 -23.09
C ILE A 5 4.48 -5.29 -23.05
N LYS A 6 5.32 -5.11 -24.07
CA LYS A 6 6.70 -5.64 -24.13
C LYS A 6 7.74 -4.53 -24.00
N LYS A 7 7.40 -3.34 -24.48
CA LYS A 7 8.23 -2.14 -24.37
C LYS A 7 7.46 -1.03 -23.69
N ALA A 8 8.10 -0.36 -22.73
CA ALA A 8 7.54 0.82 -22.09
C ALA A 8 8.49 2.02 -22.17
N ALA A 9 7.94 3.22 -22.21
CA ALA A 9 8.70 4.45 -21.99
C ALA A 9 8.25 5.09 -20.68
N VAL A 10 9.19 5.42 -19.80
CA VAL A 10 8.94 6.15 -18.55
C VAL A 10 9.60 7.52 -18.66
N ILE A 11 8.84 8.59 -18.50
CA ILE A 11 9.30 9.96 -18.70
C ILE A 11 9.34 10.69 -17.36
N GLY A 12 10.55 11.03 -16.92
CA GLY A 12 10.88 11.47 -15.57
C GLY A 12 11.64 10.36 -14.85
N SER A 13 12.89 10.60 -14.47
CA SER A 13 13.77 9.57 -13.91
C SER A 13 14.00 9.68 -12.39
N GLY A 14 13.23 10.52 -11.71
CA GLY A 14 13.28 10.64 -10.24
C GLY A 14 12.89 9.36 -9.50
N THR A 15 12.74 9.42 -8.18
CA THR A 15 12.47 8.24 -7.34
C THR A 15 11.29 7.39 -7.84
N MET A 16 10.17 8.02 -8.18
CA MET A 16 8.99 7.31 -8.71
C MET A 16 9.24 6.73 -10.10
N GLY A 17 9.72 7.52 -11.06
CA GLY A 17 9.96 7.06 -12.43
C GLY A 17 11.01 5.96 -12.52
N GLY A 18 12.12 6.08 -11.78
CA GLY A 18 13.11 5.00 -11.65
C GLY A 18 12.54 3.75 -10.99
N GLY A 19 11.66 3.90 -9.99
CA GLY A 19 10.96 2.78 -9.35
C GLY A 19 9.96 2.08 -10.29
N ILE A 20 9.20 2.82 -11.08
CA ILE A 20 8.29 2.28 -12.11
C ILE A 20 9.09 1.57 -13.19
N ALA A 21 10.19 2.16 -13.67
CA ALA A 21 11.08 1.52 -14.64
C ALA A 21 11.67 0.20 -14.09
N ALA A 22 12.07 0.17 -12.81
CA ALA A 22 12.56 -1.03 -12.15
C ALA A 22 11.48 -2.11 -12.01
N LEU A 23 10.24 -1.73 -11.66
CA LEU A 23 9.11 -2.64 -11.59
C LEU A 23 8.83 -3.28 -12.96
N LEU A 24 8.78 -2.48 -14.02
CA LEU A 24 8.52 -2.95 -15.38
C LEU A 24 9.64 -3.87 -15.88
N ALA A 25 10.90 -3.49 -15.66
CA ALA A 25 12.04 -4.32 -15.99
C ALA A 25 12.00 -5.68 -15.25
N GLY A 26 11.62 -5.68 -13.96
CA GLY A 26 11.52 -6.88 -13.13
C GLY A 26 10.46 -7.88 -13.59
N VAL A 27 9.42 -7.42 -14.31
CA VAL A 27 8.41 -8.29 -14.95
C VAL A 27 8.71 -8.60 -16.42
N GLY A 28 9.91 -8.24 -16.89
CA GLY A 28 10.41 -8.58 -18.23
C GLY A 28 10.11 -7.57 -19.34
N VAL A 29 9.64 -6.36 -19.02
CA VAL A 29 9.39 -5.29 -19.99
C VAL A 29 10.69 -4.53 -20.27
N ASP A 30 10.99 -4.25 -21.54
CA ASP A 30 12.12 -3.39 -21.91
C ASP A 30 11.70 -1.92 -21.77
N VAL A 31 12.48 -1.15 -21.01
CA VAL A 31 12.12 0.22 -20.60
C VAL A 31 13.06 1.24 -21.18
N LEU A 32 12.50 2.24 -21.88
CA LEU A 32 13.18 3.50 -22.19
C LEU A 32 12.89 4.50 -21.06
N LEU A 33 13.89 4.79 -20.24
CA LEU A 33 13.80 5.80 -19.19
C LEU A 33 14.35 7.14 -19.70
N LEU A 34 13.48 8.14 -19.78
CA LEU A 34 13.82 9.48 -20.24
C LEU A 34 13.79 10.49 -19.10
N ASP A 35 14.65 11.49 -19.17
CA ASP A 35 14.54 12.71 -18.38
C ASP A 35 14.89 13.94 -19.23
N ILE A 36 14.75 15.14 -18.68
CA ILE A 36 15.28 16.34 -19.31
C ILE A 36 16.81 16.21 -19.48
N PRO A 37 17.40 16.82 -20.52
CA PRO A 37 18.84 16.86 -20.64
C PRO A 37 19.45 17.57 -19.44
N ALA A 38 20.68 17.21 -19.10
CA ALA A 38 21.44 17.83 -18.02
C ALA A 38 21.53 19.35 -18.24
N ARG A 39 21.42 20.09 -17.14
CA ARG A 39 21.60 21.55 -17.12
C ARG A 39 22.97 21.89 -17.72
N ASP A 40 23.04 23.03 -18.41
CA ASP A 40 24.26 23.53 -19.06
C ASP A 40 24.81 22.62 -20.18
N THR A 41 23.93 21.85 -20.82
CA THR A 41 24.22 21.14 -22.07
C THR A 41 23.43 21.73 -23.24
N LYS A 42 23.90 21.49 -24.47
CA LYS A 42 23.23 21.92 -25.70
C LYS A 42 23.07 20.76 -26.69
N PRO A 43 22.10 20.81 -27.61
CA PRO A 43 22.00 19.82 -28.68
C PRO A 43 23.34 19.63 -29.40
N GLY A 44 23.72 18.36 -29.61
CA GLY A 44 25.01 17.97 -30.19
C GLY A 44 26.16 17.74 -29.19
N ASP A 45 26.00 18.08 -27.91
CA ASP A 45 26.91 17.62 -26.86
C ASP A 45 26.87 16.07 -26.74
N PRO A 46 27.94 15.41 -26.23
CA PRO A 46 27.96 13.96 -26.07
C PRO A 46 26.76 13.42 -25.28
N ALA A 47 26.14 12.35 -25.77
CA ALA A 47 24.93 11.76 -25.16
C ALA A 47 25.13 11.43 -23.67
N ALA A 48 26.29 10.93 -23.27
CA ALA A 48 26.60 10.64 -21.86
C ALA A 48 26.52 11.89 -20.95
N LYS A 49 26.90 13.07 -21.48
CA LYS A 49 26.83 14.35 -20.78
C LYS A 49 25.38 14.85 -20.73
N ARG A 50 24.64 14.78 -21.84
CA ARG A 50 23.23 15.20 -21.92
C ARG A 50 22.33 14.30 -21.05
N ASN A 51 22.63 13.01 -20.98
CA ASN A 51 21.88 12.04 -20.18
C ASN A 51 22.37 11.95 -18.72
N ALA A 52 23.19 12.89 -18.24
CA ALA A 52 23.80 12.78 -16.91
C ALA A 52 22.77 12.71 -15.76
N ILE A 53 21.62 13.38 -15.88
CA ILE A 53 20.53 13.32 -14.89
C ILE A 53 19.98 11.89 -14.78
N VAL A 54 19.49 11.34 -15.89
CA VAL A 54 18.91 9.99 -15.91
C VAL A 54 19.94 8.92 -15.52
N ASN A 55 21.18 9.04 -15.98
CA ASN A 55 22.25 8.10 -15.63
C ASN A 55 22.59 8.16 -14.14
N GLY A 56 22.60 9.36 -13.55
CA GLY A 56 22.80 9.56 -12.10
C GLY A 56 21.67 8.96 -11.27
N ASN A 57 20.43 9.10 -11.72
CA ASN A 57 19.27 8.53 -11.04
C ASN A 57 19.24 6.99 -11.13
N VAL A 58 19.59 6.40 -12.28
CA VAL A 58 19.76 4.93 -12.42
C VAL A 58 20.88 4.42 -11.50
N LYS A 59 21.98 5.16 -11.36
CA LYS A 59 23.03 4.80 -10.39
C LYS A 59 22.54 4.87 -8.94
N THR A 60 21.68 5.84 -8.62
CA THR A 60 21.07 5.95 -7.29
C THR A 60 20.12 4.79 -7.03
N LEU A 61 19.31 4.42 -8.02
CA LEU A 61 18.38 3.28 -8.00
C LEU A 61 19.06 1.97 -7.57
N GLN A 62 20.29 1.72 -8.02
CA GLN A 62 21.09 0.54 -7.66
C GLN A 62 21.42 0.43 -6.16
N SER A 63 21.52 1.58 -5.47
CA SER A 63 21.92 1.64 -4.06
C SER A 63 20.76 1.95 -3.10
N MET A 64 19.55 2.16 -3.63
CA MET A 64 18.36 2.43 -2.82
C MET A 64 18.05 1.31 -1.82
N ARG A 65 17.52 1.70 -0.66
CA ARG A 65 17.04 0.80 0.39
C ARG A 65 15.65 1.25 0.83
N PRO A 66 14.61 0.40 0.73
CA PRO A 66 14.64 -0.96 0.20
C PRO A 66 14.88 -0.99 -1.34
N ALA A 67 15.39 -2.11 -1.84
CA ALA A 67 15.83 -2.23 -3.24
C ALA A 67 14.64 -2.23 -4.22
N GLN A 68 14.66 -1.36 -5.23
CA GLN A 68 13.55 -1.30 -6.20
C GLN A 68 13.65 -2.30 -7.34
N LEU A 69 14.85 -2.76 -7.69
CA LEU A 69 15.07 -3.78 -8.73
C LEU A 69 14.80 -5.19 -8.17
N PHE A 70 14.21 -6.08 -8.96
CA PHE A 70 13.96 -7.46 -8.52
C PHE A 70 15.27 -8.23 -8.47
N SER A 71 16.10 -8.05 -9.50
CA SER A 71 17.46 -8.56 -9.64
C SER A 71 18.40 -7.47 -10.17
N ALA A 72 19.72 -7.66 -10.05
CA ALA A 72 20.67 -6.75 -10.68
C ALA A 72 20.61 -6.82 -12.22
N ASP A 73 20.18 -7.95 -12.79
CA ASP A 73 20.15 -8.19 -14.23
C ASP A 73 19.02 -7.40 -14.91
N ASP A 74 17.97 -7.02 -14.17
CA ASP A 74 16.85 -6.23 -14.69
C ASP A 74 17.30 -4.87 -15.24
N LEU A 75 18.44 -4.34 -14.76
CA LEU A 75 19.05 -3.12 -15.30
C LEU A 75 19.36 -3.23 -16.79
N GLY A 76 19.65 -4.44 -17.29
CA GLY A 76 19.91 -4.68 -18.71
C GLY A 76 18.70 -4.38 -19.60
N ARG A 77 17.51 -4.27 -19.02
CA ARG A 77 16.27 -3.89 -19.71
C ARG A 77 15.99 -2.39 -19.69
N ILE A 78 16.76 -1.61 -18.91
CA ILE A 78 16.55 -0.16 -18.78
C ILE A 78 17.57 0.57 -19.66
N THR A 79 17.08 1.15 -20.76
CA THR A 79 17.85 2.05 -21.61
C THR A 79 17.58 3.50 -21.22
N THR A 80 18.63 4.32 -21.10
CA THR A 80 18.48 5.74 -20.72
C THR A 80 18.55 6.67 -21.94
N GLY A 81 17.83 7.77 -21.87
CA GLY A 81 17.82 8.82 -22.89
C GLY A 81 17.34 10.16 -22.33
N ASN A 82 17.19 11.17 -23.20
CA ASN A 82 16.60 12.45 -22.81
C ASN A 82 15.43 12.90 -23.69
N THR A 83 14.56 13.74 -23.14
CA THR A 83 13.34 14.19 -23.82
C THR A 83 13.57 15.12 -25.00
N GLU A 84 14.78 15.65 -25.22
CA GLU A 84 15.08 16.48 -26.40
C GLU A 84 15.59 15.62 -27.57
N ASP A 85 16.56 14.75 -27.30
CA ASP A 85 17.25 13.99 -28.35
C ASP A 85 16.55 12.66 -28.68
N ASP A 86 15.88 12.06 -27.69
CA ASP A 86 15.44 10.66 -27.74
C ASP A 86 13.91 10.49 -27.72
N LEU A 87 13.12 11.56 -27.68
CA LEU A 87 11.66 11.47 -27.60
C LEU A 87 11.05 10.66 -28.77
N GLY A 88 11.66 10.73 -29.96
CA GLY A 88 11.23 9.93 -31.12
C GLY A 88 11.32 8.41 -30.91
N LYS A 89 12.18 7.94 -29.99
CA LYS A 89 12.28 6.50 -29.65
C LYS A 89 11.03 5.97 -28.93
N VAL A 90 10.18 6.85 -28.40
CA VAL A 90 8.91 6.49 -27.78
C VAL A 90 7.95 5.86 -28.79
N ALA A 91 8.14 6.06 -30.09
CA ALA A 91 7.34 5.44 -31.16
C ALA A 91 7.32 3.89 -31.08
N ASP A 92 8.33 3.27 -30.49
CA ASP A 92 8.39 1.81 -30.32
C ASP A 92 7.62 1.29 -29.10
N ALA A 93 7.33 2.15 -28.12
CA ALA A 93 6.75 1.74 -26.84
C ALA A 93 5.27 1.33 -26.98
N ASP A 94 4.90 0.26 -26.27
CA ASP A 94 3.51 -0.20 -26.12
C ASP A 94 2.78 0.61 -25.05
N TRP A 95 3.51 1.08 -24.04
CA TRP A 95 2.99 1.88 -22.95
C TRP A 95 3.94 3.03 -22.62
N VAL A 96 3.39 4.24 -22.45
CA VAL A 96 4.12 5.43 -22.03
C VAL A 96 3.59 5.90 -20.68
N VAL A 97 4.47 6.05 -19.69
CA VAL A 97 4.15 6.54 -18.35
C VAL A 97 4.83 7.89 -18.13
N GLU A 98 4.05 8.93 -17.96
CA GLU A 98 4.51 10.24 -17.57
C GLU A 98 4.62 10.35 -16.04
N VAL A 99 5.78 10.78 -15.55
CA VAL A 99 6.13 10.86 -14.12
C VAL A 99 7.01 12.09 -13.84
N ILE A 100 6.68 13.22 -14.46
CA ILE A 100 7.39 14.50 -14.35
C ILE A 100 6.80 15.36 -13.21
N VAL A 101 7.37 16.56 -13.03
CA VAL A 101 6.91 17.57 -12.06
C VAL A 101 5.39 17.79 -12.12
N GLU A 102 4.78 17.96 -10.94
CA GLU A 102 3.34 18.14 -10.77
C GLU A 102 2.89 19.55 -11.18
N ARG A 103 2.98 19.85 -12.48
CA ARG A 103 2.58 21.11 -13.09
C ARG A 103 1.79 20.85 -14.37
N LEU A 104 0.55 21.36 -14.40
CA LEU A 104 -0.38 21.13 -15.51
C LEU A 104 0.17 21.57 -16.87
N ASP A 105 0.76 22.77 -16.93
CA ASP A 105 1.29 23.34 -18.18
C ASP A 105 2.45 22.52 -18.75
N VAL A 106 3.32 21.99 -17.88
CA VAL A 106 4.44 21.13 -18.27
C VAL A 106 3.93 19.78 -18.76
N LYS A 107 2.94 19.18 -18.09
CA LYS A 107 2.33 17.91 -18.48
C LYS A 107 1.58 18.03 -19.80
N GLN A 108 0.76 19.06 -19.99
CA GLN A 108 0.07 19.33 -21.26
C GLN A 108 1.06 19.50 -22.42
N SER A 109 2.14 20.26 -22.21
CA SER A 109 3.20 20.44 -23.21
C SER A 109 3.87 19.12 -23.60
N LEU A 110 4.17 18.26 -22.62
CA LEU A 110 4.68 16.92 -22.90
C LEU A 110 3.66 16.06 -23.65
N MET A 111 2.39 16.05 -23.25
CA MET A 111 1.37 15.25 -23.92
C MET A 111 1.17 15.65 -25.37
N ALA A 112 1.21 16.96 -25.67
CA ALA A 112 1.15 17.46 -27.04
C ALA A 112 2.30 16.91 -27.90
N ARG A 113 3.53 16.93 -27.37
CA ARG A 113 4.71 16.36 -28.04
C ARG A 113 4.62 14.84 -28.18
N LEU A 114 4.07 14.14 -27.18
CA LEU A 114 3.84 12.71 -27.25
C LEU A 114 2.81 12.34 -28.31
N ALA A 115 1.74 13.12 -28.46
CA ALA A 115 0.71 12.89 -29.47
C ALA A 115 1.26 12.87 -30.90
N GLU A 116 2.39 13.51 -31.16
CA GLU A 116 3.07 13.52 -32.45
C GLU A 116 3.93 12.27 -32.71
N VAL A 117 4.42 11.60 -31.66
CA VAL A 117 5.44 10.53 -31.78
C VAL A 117 4.98 9.15 -31.34
N VAL A 118 3.98 9.04 -30.46
CA VAL A 118 3.51 7.73 -29.98
C VAL A 118 2.81 6.97 -31.10
N LYS A 119 3.07 5.67 -31.21
CA LYS A 119 2.35 4.84 -32.20
C LYS A 119 0.84 4.82 -31.90
N PRO A 120 -0.03 4.67 -32.91
CA PRO A 120 -1.50 4.70 -32.74
C PRO A 120 -2.10 3.61 -31.84
N THR A 121 -1.33 2.59 -31.47
CA THR A 121 -1.77 1.50 -30.59
C THR A 121 -1.28 1.61 -29.15
N ALA A 122 -0.32 2.50 -28.87
CA ALA A 122 0.27 2.64 -27.53
C ALA A 122 -0.74 3.15 -26.49
N ILE A 123 -0.64 2.68 -25.26
CA ILE A 123 -1.35 3.29 -24.13
C ILE A 123 -0.46 4.41 -23.60
N VAL A 124 -1.06 5.55 -23.24
CA VAL A 124 -0.34 6.65 -22.59
C VAL A 124 -0.98 6.90 -21.24
N SER A 125 -0.18 7.17 -20.23
CA SER A 125 -0.69 7.40 -18.89
C SER A 125 0.11 8.44 -18.12
N SER A 126 -0.53 9.05 -17.13
CA SER A 126 0.12 9.94 -16.17
C SER A 126 0.09 9.32 -14.77
N ASN A 127 1.24 9.35 -14.09
CA ASN A 127 1.38 9.07 -12.66
C ASN A 127 1.23 10.36 -11.83
N THR A 128 0.43 11.32 -12.28
CA THR A 128 0.05 12.47 -11.46
C THR A 128 -0.53 12.00 -10.13
N SER A 129 -0.30 12.76 -9.06
CA SER A 129 -0.79 12.42 -7.72
C SER A 129 -2.09 13.13 -7.35
N GLY A 130 -2.55 14.07 -8.18
CA GLY A 130 -3.80 14.77 -7.91
C GLY A 130 -4.35 15.72 -8.97
N LEU A 131 -3.67 15.94 -10.10
CA LEU A 131 -4.26 16.69 -11.21
C LEU A 131 -5.29 15.82 -11.93
N PRO A 132 -6.47 16.37 -12.27
CA PRO A 132 -7.44 15.66 -13.10
C PRO A 132 -6.82 15.24 -14.45
N ILE A 133 -7.07 14.01 -14.84
CA ILE A 133 -6.61 13.43 -16.10
C ILE A 133 -7.24 14.16 -17.28
N SER A 134 -8.50 14.59 -17.17
CA SER A 134 -9.20 15.42 -18.14
C SER A 134 -8.47 16.74 -18.41
N ASP A 135 -7.90 17.36 -17.37
CA ASP A 135 -7.18 18.62 -17.51
C ASP A 135 -5.85 18.40 -18.24
N ILE A 136 -5.15 17.31 -17.94
CA ILE A 136 -3.91 16.93 -18.65
C ILE A 136 -4.21 16.60 -20.12
N ALA A 137 -5.36 15.97 -20.39
CA ALA A 137 -5.79 15.57 -21.73
C ALA A 137 -6.34 16.72 -22.58
N ALA A 138 -6.59 17.89 -21.98
CA ALA A 138 -7.27 18.99 -22.63
C ALA A 138 -6.56 19.46 -23.92
N GLY A 139 -7.33 19.58 -25.01
CA GLY A 139 -6.84 20.03 -26.31
C GLY A 139 -6.14 18.97 -27.17
N LEU A 140 -6.00 17.73 -26.68
CA LEU A 140 -5.44 16.62 -27.45
C LEU A 140 -6.49 15.97 -28.37
N PRO A 141 -6.08 15.35 -29.50
CA PRO A 141 -7.02 14.70 -30.41
C PRO A 141 -7.63 13.43 -29.79
N GLU A 142 -8.86 13.11 -30.19
CA GLU A 142 -9.60 11.92 -29.72
C GLU A 142 -8.82 10.60 -29.91
N SER A 143 -8.06 10.50 -31.02
CA SER A 143 -7.20 9.34 -31.31
C SER A 143 -6.12 9.10 -30.25
N PHE A 144 -5.74 10.14 -29.51
CA PHE A 144 -4.84 10.09 -28.38
C PHE A 144 -5.60 9.90 -27.07
N THR A 145 -6.61 10.73 -26.80
CA THR A 145 -7.30 10.76 -25.50
C THR A 145 -8.04 9.46 -25.19
N LYS A 146 -8.52 8.73 -26.20
CA LYS A 146 -9.13 7.40 -26.00
C LYS A 146 -8.17 6.35 -25.43
N ARG A 147 -6.85 6.55 -25.59
CA ARG A 147 -5.79 5.68 -25.06
C ARG A 147 -5.02 6.33 -23.90
N PHE A 148 -5.58 7.39 -23.33
CA PHE A 148 -4.98 8.17 -22.25
C PHE A 148 -5.78 7.99 -20.97
N LEU A 149 -5.09 7.72 -19.86
CA LEU A 149 -5.66 7.54 -18.52
C LEU A 149 -4.63 7.83 -17.42
N GLY A 150 -5.06 7.92 -16.16
CA GLY A 150 -4.15 7.93 -15.02
C GLY A 150 -3.72 6.51 -14.62
N THR A 151 -2.44 6.37 -14.25
CA THR A 151 -1.90 5.19 -13.57
C THR A 151 -1.06 5.66 -12.40
N HIS A 152 -1.68 5.79 -11.23
CA HIS A 152 -1.04 6.36 -10.05
C HIS A 152 -0.50 5.24 -9.13
N PHE A 153 0.82 5.08 -9.18
CA PHE A 153 1.62 4.23 -8.31
C PHE A 153 1.97 4.94 -7.00
N PHE A 154 2.08 4.16 -5.94
CA PHE A 154 2.45 4.65 -4.61
C PHE A 154 3.92 4.35 -4.30
N ASN A 155 4.60 5.28 -3.60
CA ASN A 155 6.02 5.17 -3.32
C ASN A 155 6.29 4.26 -2.09
N PRO A 156 7.19 3.25 -2.18
CA PRO A 156 7.92 2.82 -3.37
C PRO A 156 7.12 1.88 -4.30
N PRO A 157 7.15 2.09 -5.64
CA PRO A 157 6.27 1.39 -6.59
C PRO A 157 6.38 -0.12 -6.57
N ARG A 158 7.54 -0.69 -6.22
CA ARG A 158 7.68 -2.14 -6.09
C ARG A 158 6.91 -2.69 -4.88
N TYR A 159 6.93 -1.98 -3.76
CA TYR A 159 6.51 -2.51 -2.46
C TYR A 159 5.08 -2.17 -2.08
N LEU A 160 4.61 -0.98 -2.46
CA LEU A 160 3.22 -0.61 -2.21
C LEU A 160 2.34 -1.31 -3.23
N ASN A 161 1.32 -2.01 -2.74
CA ASN A 161 0.51 -2.89 -3.56
C ASN A 161 -0.47 -2.10 -4.46
N LEU A 162 -0.85 -0.89 -4.05
CA LEU A 162 -1.87 -0.11 -4.74
C LEU A 162 -1.40 0.42 -6.09
N LEU A 163 -2.25 0.23 -7.10
CA LEU A 163 -2.27 0.98 -8.35
C LEU A 163 -3.68 1.56 -8.53
N GLU A 164 -3.77 2.89 -8.66
CA GLU A 164 -5.01 3.56 -9.06
C GLU A 164 -5.05 3.70 -10.58
N VAL A 165 -6.13 3.21 -11.20
CA VAL A 165 -6.42 3.39 -12.63
C VAL A 165 -7.53 4.43 -12.77
N ILE A 166 -7.25 5.52 -13.48
CA ILE A 166 -8.12 6.71 -13.50
C ILE A 166 -8.50 7.07 -14.95
N PRO A 167 -9.58 6.51 -15.51
CA PRO A 167 -10.09 6.96 -16.80
C PRO A 167 -10.70 8.37 -16.69
N HIS A 168 -10.50 9.17 -17.74
CA HIS A 168 -11.33 10.35 -17.99
C HIS A 168 -12.50 9.95 -18.89
N ALA A 169 -13.46 10.86 -19.10
CA ALA A 169 -14.70 10.56 -19.83
C ALA A 169 -14.49 10.06 -21.28
N GLY A 170 -13.36 10.40 -21.91
CA GLY A 170 -13.03 9.95 -23.25
C GLY A 170 -12.14 8.70 -23.32
N THR A 171 -11.69 8.14 -22.19
CA THR A 171 -10.87 6.91 -22.19
C THR A 171 -11.71 5.73 -22.69
N ASP A 172 -11.15 4.95 -23.60
CA ASP A 172 -11.76 3.72 -24.12
C ASP A 172 -11.90 2.67 -22.99
N PRO A 173 -13.11 2.15 -22.71
CA PRO A 173 -13.32 1.13 -21.69
C PRO A 173 -12.45 -0.12 -21.86
N ASP A 174 -12.11 -0.51 -23.10
CA ASP A 174 -11.25 -1.66 -23.35
C ASP A 174 -9.81 -1.39 -22.88
N VAL A 175 -9.34 -0.13 -22.96
CA VAL A 175 -8.03 0.28 -22.42
C VAL A 175 -8.05 0.21 -20.89
N VAL A 176 -9.16 0.62 -20.28
CA VAL A 176 -9.32 0.51 -18.82
C VAL A 176 -9.29 -0.95 -18.39
N ALA A 177 -10.08 -1.81 -19.03
CA ALA A 177 -10.11 -3.24 -18.73
C ALA A 177 -8.72 -3.89 -18.90
N PHE A 178 -8.01 -3.57 -19.98
CA PHE A 178 -6.64 -4.03 -20.20
C PHE A 178 -5.68 -3.58 -19.09
N MET A 179 -5.73 -2.30 -18.68
CA MET A 179 -4.82 -1.79 -17.64
C MET A 179 -5.15 -2.33 -16.25
N LEU A 180 -6.42 -2.61 -15.96
CA LEU A 180 -6.84 -3.31 -14.75
C LEU A 180 -6.26 -4.73 -14.72
N ASP A 181 -6.42 -5.48 -15.80
CA ASP A 181 -5.90 -6.86 -15.94
C ASP A 181 -4.37 -6.89 -15.86
N PHE A 182 -3.69 -6.06 -16.66
CA PHE A 182 -2.24 -5.97 -16.67
C PHE A 182 -1.66 -5.59 -15.29
N GLY A 183 -2.29 -4.63 -14.61
CA GLY A 183 -1.89 -4.24 -13.27
C GLY A 183 -1.99 -5.39 -12.26
N LYS A 184 -3.09 -6.14 -12.29
CA LYS A 184 -3.31 -7.30 -11.40
C LYS A 184 -2.38 -8.47 -11.75
N ASN A 185 -2.45 -8.93 -12.99
CA ASN A 185 -1.91 -10.23 -13.41
C ASN A 185 -0.45 -10.19 -13.85
N VAL A 186 0.06 -9.03 -14.27
CA VAL A 186 1.46 -8.89 -14.72
C VAL A 186 2.29 -8.11 -13.72
N LEU A 187 1.80 -6.96 -13.23
CA LEU A 187 2.54 -6.15 -12.25
C LEU A 187 2.41 -6.68 -10.81
N GLY A 188 1.46 -7.58 -10.54
CA GLY A 188 1.18 -8.07 -9.19
C GLY A 188 0.68 -6.97 -8.26
N LYS A 189 -0.11 -6.02 -8.78
CA LYS A 189 -0.67 -4.89 -8.03
C LYS A 189 -2.12 -5.17 -7.61
N GLY A 190 -2.48 -4.66 -6.44
CA GLY A 190 -3.85 -4.42 -6.07
C GLY A 190 -4.36 -3.19 -6.82
N VAL A 191 -5.21 -3.40 -7.83
CA VAL A 191 -5.69 -2.33 -8.70
C VAL A 191 -7.08 -1.87 -8.27
N VAL A 192 -7.26 -0.56 -8.11
CA VAL A 192 -8.57 0.08 -7.87
C VAL A 192 -8.93 1.01 -9.02
N LEU A 193 -10.21 1.03 -9.38
CA LEU A 193 -10.75 1.95 -10.39
C LEU A 193 -11.22 3.24 -9.70
N CYS A 194 -10.60 4.35 -10.07
CA CYS A 194 -10.93 5.68 -9.54
C CYS A 194 -11.69 6.50 -10.58
N LYS A 195 -12.54 7.41 -10.11
CA LYS A 195 -13.04 8.50 -10.94
C LYS A 195 -11.98 9.59 -11.06
N ASP A 196 -12.06 10.34 -12.14
CA ASP A 196 -11.19 11.47 -12.40
C ASP A 196 -11.59 12.68 -11.55
N THR A 197 -11.29 12.59 -10.26
CA THR A 197 -11.53 13.62 -9.24
C THR A 197 -10.23 14.01 -8.56
N PRO A 198 -10.07 15.25 -8.07
CA PRO A 198 -8.84 15.70 -7.42
C PRO A 198 -8.35 14.74 -6.32
N ASN A 199 -7.08 14.35 -6.40
CA ASN A 199 -6.41 13.39 -5.51
C ASN A 199 -7.01 11.96 -5.47
N PHE A 200 -7.86 11.59 -6.44
CA PHE A 200 -8.37 10.23 -6.66
C PHE A 200 -8.99 9.60 -5.39
N ILE A 201 -8.59 8.39 -4.99
CA ILE A 201 -9.09 7.72 -3.79
C ILE A 201 -8.11 7.89 -2.63
N GLY A 202 -6.91 7.34 -2.77
CA GLY A 202 -5.95 7.19 -1.69
C GLY A 202 -5.50 8.53 -1.13
N ASN A 203 -5.00 9.43 -1.99
CA ASN A 203 -4.50 10.74 -1.58
C ASN A 203 -5.63 11.64 -1.05
N ARG A 204 -6.81 11.59 -1.71
CA ARG A 204 -8.01 12.32 -1.29
C ARG A 204 -8.35 11.97 0.15
N PHE A 205 -8.42 10.67 0.44
CA PHE A 205 -8.84 10.18 1.74
C PHE A 205 -7.77 10.41 2.82
N MET A 206 -6.49 10.20 2.50
CA MET A 206 -5.39 10.40 3.44
C MET A 206 -5.20 11.88 3.81
N SER A 207 -5.35 12.80 2.85
CA SER A 207 -5.26 14.24 3.14
C SER A 207 -6.36 14.69 4.07
N MET A 208 -7.60 14.28 3.81
CA MET A 208 -8.75 14.68 4.62
C MET A 208 -8.72 14.05 6.02
N SER A 209 -8.51 12.73 6.10
CA SER A 209 -8.49 12.04 7.40
C SER A 209 -7.24 12.35 8.24
N GLY A 210 -6.08 12.53 7.60
CA GLY A 210 -4.85 12.94 8.28
C GLY A 210 -4.94 14.37 8.82
N MET A 211 -5.49 15.32 8.05
CA MET A 211 -5.71 16.68 8.55
C MET A 211 -6.72 16.70 9.70
N GLN A 212 -7.82 15.94 9.61
CA GLN A 212 -8.76 15.83 10.73
C GLN A 212 -8.09 15.29 12.00
N ALA A 213 -7.27 14.26 11.88
CA ALA A 213 -6.54 13.66 13.00
C ALA A 213 -5.63 14.70 13.70
N MET A 214 -4.96 15.55 12.92
CA MET A 214 -4.10 16.61 13.43
C MET A 214 -4.91 17.78 14.02
N ASN A 215 -5.99 18.20 13.36
CA ASN A 215 -6.87 19.28 13.84
C ASN A 215 -7.44 18.93 15.21
N TYR A 216 -8.04 17.74 15.34
CA TYR A 216 -8.62 17.29 16.59
C TYR A 216 -7.57 17.19 17.70
N ALA A 217 -6.36 16.74 17.36
CA ALA A 217 -5.23 16.70 18.29
C ALA A 217 -4.88 18.10 18.82
N LEU A 218 -4.80 19.09 17.94
CA LEU A 218 -4.47 20.47 18.31
C LEU A 218 -5.56 21.13 19.15
N ASP A 219 -6.83 20.95 18.80
CA ASP A 219 -7.96 21.56 19.51
C ASP A 219 -8.11 21.03 20.94
N HIS A 220 -7.62 19.82 21.20
CA HIS A 220 -7.76 19.12 22.47
C HIS A 220 -6.42 18.87 23.16
N ASP A 221 -5.36 19.57 22.75
CA ASP A 221 -4.05 19.57 23.40
C ASP A 221 -3.34 18.21 23.44
N TYR A 222 -3.52 17.35 22.44
CA TYR A 222 -2.80 16.08 22.35
C TYR A 222 -1.33 16.31 21.99
N THR A 223 -0.45 15.54 22.62
CA THR A 223 0.97 15.53 22.25
C THR A 223 1.22 14.70 21.00
N VAL A 224 2.36 14.93 20.36
CA VAL A 224 2.83 14.14 19.21
C VAL A 224 2.90 12.64 19.58
N GLU A 225 3.42 12.31 20.77
CA GLU A 225 3.55 10.93 21.24
C GLU A 225 2.19 10.28 21.55
N GLU A 226 1.25 11.03 22.14
CA GLU A 226 -0.11 10.54 22.41
C GLU A 226 -0.81 10.13 21.11
N VAL A 227 -0.76 10.99 20.09
CA VAL A 227 -1.39 10.70 18.79
C VAL A 227 -0.75 9.49 18.13
N ASP A 228 0.58 9.43 18.06
CA ASP A 228 1.27 8.33 17.38
C ASP A 228 1.11 6.98 18.11
N ALA A 229 0.92 7.00 19.43
CA ALA A 229 0.56 5.80 20.20
C ALA A 229 -0.85 5.28 19.86
N LEU A 230 -1.78 6.18 19.54
CA LEU A 230 -3.19 5.84 19.24
C LEU A 230 -3.41 5.48 17.76
N THR A 231 -2.70 6.09 16.82
CA THR A 231 -2.97 5.97 15.37
C THR A 231 -2.07 4.96 14.64
N GLY A 232 -1.21 4.24 15.36
CA GLY A 232 -0.33 3.22 14.79
C GLY A 232 -0.90 1.79 14.87
N PRO A 233 -0.09 0.79 15.29
CA PRO A 233 -0.50 -0.62 15.35
C PRO A 233 -1.72 -0.91 16.23
N LEU A 234 -2.01 -0.04 17.20
CA LEU A 234 -3.20 -0.16 18.06
C LEU A 234 -4.47 -0.33 17.22
N ILE A 235 -4.58 0.43 16.12
CA ILE A 235 -5.73 0.42 15.21
C ILE A 235 -5.39 -0.22 13.85
N GLY A 236 -4.35 -1.06 13.80
CA GLY A 236 -3.98 -1.79 12.59
C GLY A 236 -3.36 -0.92 11.50
N ARG A 237 -2.62 0.12 11.88
CA ARG A 237 -1.87 0.98 10.94
C ARG A 237 -0.36 0.82 11.12
N PRO A 238 0.48 1.24 10.15
CA PRO A 238 1.92 1.16 10.27
C PRO A 238 2.47 1.88 11.51
N LYS A 239 3.64 1.45 11.99
CA LYS A 239 4.36 2.05 13.14
C LYS A 239 4.74 3.52 12.97
N THR A 240 4.64 4.04 11.74
CA THR A 240 4.84 5.46 11.46
C THR A 240 3.68 6.32 11.92
N ALA A 241 2.50 5.75 12.19
CA ALA A 241 1.36 6.45 12.78
C ALA A 241 1.04 7.77 12.04
N THR A 242 0.77 8.87 12.76
CA THR A 242 0.36 10.16 12.15
C THR A 242 1.57 11.08 11.91
N PHE A 243 2.26 11.49 12.97
CA PHE A 243 3.30 12.51 12.91
C PHE A 243 4.64 11.94 12.42
N ASN A 244 5.03 10.75 12.87
CA ASN A 244 6.25 10.09 12.37
C ASN A 244 6.14 9.70 10.88
N LEU A 245 4.91 9.51 10.35
CA LEU A 245 4.68 9.36 8.91
C LEU A 245 4.93 10.67 8.16
N ASN A 246 4.44 11.80 8.68
CA ASN A 246 4.72 13.11 8.11
C ASN A 246 6.23 13.42 8.09
N ASP A 247 6.96 13.03 9.14
CA ASP A 247 8.42 13.15 9.19
C ASP A 247 9.14 12.24 8.19
N LEU A 248 8.59 11.05 7.93
CA LEU A 248 9.13 10.11 6.95
C LEU A 248 8.94 10.61 5.52
N VAL A 249 7.74 11.06 5.19
CA VAL A 249 7.38 11.53 3.84
C VAL A 249 8.03 12.89 3.56
N GLY A 250 8.03 13.79 4.54
CA GLY A 250 8.36 15.20 4.38
C GLY A 250 7.12 16.05 4.61
N PHE A 251 7.11 16.82 5.69
CA PHE A 251 5.90 17.55 6.10
C PHE A 251 5.49 18.65 5.10
N ASP A 252 6.45 19.26 4.41
CA ASP A 252 6.19 20.19 3.30
C ASP A 252 5.36 19.57 2.17
N ILE A 253 5.58 18.29 1.86
CA ILE A 253 4.81 17.58 0.84
C ILE A 253 3.35 17.48 1.29
N ALA A 254 3.12 17.07 2.54
CA ALA A 254 1.76 16.98 3.10
C ALA A 254 1.05 18.35 3.10
N VAL A 255 1.75 19.42 3.49
CA VAL A 255 1.20 20.79 3.47
C VAL A 255 0.88 21.25 2.04
N HIS A 256 1.76 21.00 1.07
CA HIS A 256 1.51 21.35 -0.32
C HIS A 256 0.31 20.60 -0.91
N VAL A 257 0.18 19.30 -0.63
CA VAL A 257 -0.97 18.50 -1.07
C VAL A 257 -2.27 19.03 -0.46
N ALA A 258 -2.31 19.30 0.85
CA ALA A 258 -3.50 19.84 1.51
C ALA A 258 -3.92 21.22 0.96
N ARG A 259 -2.94 22.13 0.77
CA ARG A 259 -3.18 23.48 0.23
C ARG A 259 -3.68 23.47 -1.21
N ASN A 260 -3.17 22.56 -2.05
CA ASN A 260 -3.63 22.41 -3.42
C ASN A 260 -5.00 21.73 -3.49
N LEU A 261 -5.28 20.81 -2.56
CA LEU A 261 -6.54 20.08 -2.53
C LEU A 261 -7.70 21.00 -2.13
N TYR A 262 -7.54 21.87 -1.12
CA TYR A 262 -8.62 22.76 -0.64
C TYR A 262 -9.38 23.51 -1.75
N PRO A 263 -8.73 24.26 -2.66
CA PRO A 263 -9.43 24.93 -3.76
C PRO A 263 -9.94 23.96 -4.84
N ALA A 264 -9.33 22.78 -5.01
CA ALA A 264 -9.72 21.81 -6.04
C ALA A 264 -11.04 21.09 -5.74
N ILE A 265 -11.46 21.09 -4.48
CA ILE A 265 -12.69 20.44 -3.98
C ILE A 265 -13.63 21.44 -3.35
N ALA A 266 -13.91 22.49 -4.12
CA ALA A 266 -14.73 23.61 -3.67
C ALA A 266 -16.12 23.17 -3.18
N ASP A 267 -16.69 22.12 -3.77
CA ASP A 267 -18.03 21.62 -3.47
C ASP A 267 -18.06 20.55 -2.37
N ASP A 268 -16.91 20.13 -1.84
CA ASP A 268 -16.87 19.15 -0.76
C ASP A 268 -17.17 19.82 0.59
N PRO A 269 -18.23 19.39 1.32
CA PRO A 269 -18.62 20.01 2.58
C PRO A 269 -17.60 19.84 3.70
N ALA A 270 -16.73 18.83 3.63
CA ALA A 270 -15.68 18.57 4.62
C ALA A 270 -14.37 19.33 4.35
N ARG A 271 -14.28 20.11 3.25
CA ARG A 271 -13.03 20.76 2.81
C ARG A 271 -12.37 21.64 3.89
N GLU A 272 -13.17 22.21 4.80
CA GLU A 272 -12.67 23.11 5.86
C GLU A 272 -11.69 22.42 6.83
N VAL A 273 -11.70 21.09 6.89
CA VAL A 273 -10.66 20.31 7.58
C VAL A 273 -9.25 20.61 7.06
N LEU A 274 -9.10 20.98 5.78
CA LEU A 274 -7.81 21.32 5.18
C LEU A 274 -7.37 22.77 5.48
N ASN A 275 -8.23 23.60 6.05
CA ASN A 275 -8.00 25.02 6.30
C ASN A 275 -8.18 25.39 7.78
N HIS A 276 -7.78 24.49 8.68
CA HIS A 276 -7.90 24.70 10.11
C HIS A 276 -6.84 25.70 10.64
N PRO A 277 -7.21 26.77 11.38
CA PRO A 277 -6.28 27.83 11.77
C PRO A 277 -5.06 27.35 12.57
N ALA A 278 -5.25 26.45 13.54
CA ALA A 278 -4.14 25.95 14.36
C ALA A 278 -3.14 25.12 13.52
N SER A 279 -3.66 24.28 12.65
CA SER A 279 -2.88 23.43 11.76
C SER A 279 -2.15 24.24 10.70
N ALA A 280 -2.79 25.30 10.17
CA ALA A 280 -2.16 26.23 9.24
C ALA A 280 -0.99 26.97 9.90
N ALA A 281 -1.19 27.51 11.12
CA ALA A 281 -0.13 28.18 11.87
C ALA A 281 1.05 27.26 12.21
N LEU A 282 0.77 26.03 12.63
CA LEU A 282 1.78 24.99 12.86
C LEU A 282 2.56 24.69 11.56
N SER A 283 1.83 24.52 10.46
CA SER A 283 2.42 24.25 9.14
C SER A 283 3.36 25.37 8.69
N ASP A 284 2.93 26.62 8.79
CA ASP A 284 3.74 27.79 8.43
C ASP A 284 5.00 27.91 9.27
N GLU A 285 4.91 27.67 10.58
CA GLU A 285 6.07 27.76 11.46
C GLU A 285 7.08 26.63 11.19
N LEU A 286 6.64 25.38 10.98
CA LEU A 286 7.53 24.27 10.63
C LEU A 286 8.20 24.46 9.26
N LEU A 287 7.48 24.97 8.27
CA LEU A 287 8.04 25.33 6.96
C LEU A 287 9.09 26.43 7.09
N LYS A 288 8.79 27.51 7.82
CA LYS A 288 9.69 28.63 8.05
C LYS A 288 10.98 28.20 8.76
N ARG A 289 10.90 27.24 9.68
CA ARG A 289 12.06 26.70 10.41
C ARG A 289 12.82 25.62 9.64
N ASN A 290 12.33 25.19 8.47
CA ASN A 290 12.84 24.05 7.71
C ASN A 290 12.86 22.74 8.54
N TRP A 291 11.81 22.53 9.34
CA TRP A 291 11.61 21.33 10.16
C TRP A 291 10.68 20.37 9.43
N LEU A 292 11.21 19.75 8.37
CA LEU A 292 10.45 18.98 7.38
C LEU A 292 10.55 17.47 7.60
N GLY A 293 11.03 17.02 8.76
CA GLY A 293 11.19 15.61 9.11
C GLY A 293 12.58 15.07 8.83
N ARG A 294 12.66 13.78 8.47
CA ARG A 294 13.92 13.03 8.35
C ARG A 294 14.88 13.61 7.32
N LYS A 295 14.36 14.20 6.25
CA LYS A 295 15.16 14.81 5.17
C LYS A 295 15.92 16.07 5.61
N THR A 296 15.46 16.74 6.67
CA THR A 296 16.11 17.90 7.29
C THR A 296 16.68 17.58 8.68
N GLY A 297 16.63 16.30 9.10
CA GLY A 297 17.11 15.83 10.39
C GLY A 297 16.18 16.11 11.58
N GLN A 298 15.07 16.83 11.38
CA GLN A 298 14.09 17.15 12.42
C GLN A 298 12.75 17.61 11.84
N GLY A 299 11.66 17.33 12.55
CA GLY A 299 10.27 17.69 12.22
C GLY A 299 9.39 17.62 13.46
N PHE A 300 8.39 16.75 13.48
CA PHE A 300 7.65 16.43 14.71
C PHE A 300 8.49 15.66 15.72
N TYR A 301 9.49 14.95 15.24
CA TYR A 301 10.49 14.29 16.06
C TYR A 301 11.90 14.77 15.72
N HIS A 302 12.79 14.66 16.71
CA HIS A 302 14.21 14.92 16.56
C HIS A 302 15.03 13.87 17.31
N MET A 303 15.97 13.25 16.60
CA MET A 303 16.83 12.24 17.19
C MET A 303 17.97 12.90 17.96
N ARG A 304 18.00 12.73 19.28
CA ARG A 304 19.10 13.18 20.15
C ARG A 304 19.97 12.03 20.62
N LYS A 305 21.19 12.35 21.01
CA LYS A 305 22.07 11.40 21.71
C LYS A 305 21.85 11.56 23.21
N SER A 306 21.59 10.45 23.89
CA SER A 306 21.54 10.39 25.35
C SER A 306 22.95 10.45 25.95
N ALA A 307 23.03 10.70 27.26
CA ALA A 307 24.30 10.83 27.99
C ALA A 307 25.17 9.57 27.96
N ASP A 308 24.56 8.40 27.74
CA ASP A 308 25.22 7.09 27.60
C ASP A 308 25.58 6.74 26.13
N GLY A 309 25.35 7.65 25.19
CA GLY A 309 25.62 7.44 23.77
C GLY A 309 24.51 6.71 23.00
N GLY A 310 23.38 6.40 23.66
CA GLY A 310 22.15 5.94 23.02
C GLY A 310 21.51 7.00 22.12
N LYS A 311 20.47 6.59 21.39
CA LYS A 311 19.66 7.47 20.54
C LYS A 311 18.25 7.55 21.13
N GLU A 312 17.79 8.77 21.38
CA GLU A 312 16.45 9.05 21.89
C GLU A 312 15.66 9.85 20.86
N LEU A 313 14.40 9.50 20.66
CA LEU A 313 13.51 10.18 19.73
C LEU A 313 12.68 11.22 20.49
N TRP A 314 13.11 12.47 20.48
CA TRP A 314 12.46 13.56 21.21
C TRP A 314 11.31 14.12 20.38
N ALA A 315 10.16 14.34 21.00
CA ALA A 315 8.95 14.82 20.34
C ALA A 315 8.83 16.35 20.44
N LEU A 316 8.26 16.97 19.42
CA LEU A 316 8.01 18.41 19.39
C LEU A 316 6.78 18.74 20.23
N ASN A 317 6.93 19.67 21.19
CA ASN A 317 5.79 20.32 21.81
C ASN A 317 5.14 21.28 20.81
N LEU A 318 3.92 20.97 20.40
CA LEU A 318 3.17 21.68 19.34
C LEU A 318 2.83 23.14 19.71
N LYS A 319 2.96 23.54 20.98
CA LYS A 319 2.70 24.90 21.46
C LYS A 319 3.98 25.72 21.60
N THR A 320 5.00 25.16 22.23
CA THR A 320 6.24 25.89 22.55
C THR A 320 7.29 25.81 21.45
N PHE A 321 7.16 24.83 20.54
CA PHE A 321 8.16 24.47 19.55
C PHE A 321 9.52 24.05 20.15
N GLU A 322 9.49 23.51 21.37
CA GLU A 322 10.64 22.89 22.02
C GLU A 322 10.53 21.36 21.91
N TYR A 323 11.67 20.68 21.79
CA TYR A 323 11.70 19.23 21.81
C TYR A 323 11.82 18.73 23.25
N GLU A 324 10.95 17.79 23.62
CA GLU A 324 10.85 17.21 24.94
C GLU A 324 11.38 15.77 24.95
N PRO A 325 12.00 15.32 26.08
CA PRO A 325 12.50 13.96 26.19
C PRO A 325 11.33 12.97 26.13
N PRO A 326 11.52 11.76 25.55
CA PRO A 326 10.45 10.77 25.40
C PRO A 326 9.71 10.53 26.71
N GLN A 327 8.38 10.60 26.69
CA GLN A 327 7.55 10.34 27.86
C GLN A 327 6.76 9.04 27.73
N PRO A 328 6.54 8.28 28.82
CA PRO A 328 5.60 7.17 28.80
C PRO A 328 4.18 7.67 28.48
N VAL A 329 3.61 7.18 27.39
CA VAL A 329 2.21 7.41 27.04
C VAL A 329 1.39 6.23 27.53
N SER A 330 0.34 6.48 28.32
CA SER A 330 -0.65 5.47 28.68
C SER A 330 -2.07 6.03 28.69
N PHE A 331 -3.01 5.17 28.36
CA PHE A 331 -4.45 5.42 28.38
C PHE A 331 -5.14 4.20 29.01
N GLU A 332 -6.14 4.43 29.85
CA GLU A 332 -6.88 3.35 30.51
C GLU A 332 -7.54 2.43 29.47
N SER A 333 -8.11 3.01 28.41
CA SER A 333 -8.68 2.26 27.29
C SER A 333 -7.68 1.32 26.61
N VAL A 334 -6.44 1.79 26.42
CA VAL A 334 -5.37 1.01 25.78
C VAL A 334 -4.88 -0.11 26.68
N GLU A 335 -4.75 0.13 27.99
CA GLU A 335 -4.39 -0.93 28.94
C GLU A 335 -5.45 -2.04 29.00
N LYS A 336 -6.73 -1.65 28.96
CA LYS A 336 -7.88 -2.54 29.06
C LYS A 336 -8.12 -3.36 27.79
N HIS A 337 -7.98 -2.74 26.61
CA HIS A 337 -8.42 -3.33 25.33
C HIS A 337 -7.32 -3.49 24.29
N GLY A 338 -6.15 -2.86 24.45
CA GLY A 338 -5.09 -2.83 23.44
C GLY A 338 -4.53 -4.21 23.04
N ARG A 339 -4.76 -5.25 23.87
CA ARG A 339 -4.35 -6.64 23.61
C ARG A 339 -5.44 -7.53 22.99
N VAL A 340 -6.64 -7.00 22.75
CA VAL A 340 -7.71 -7.73 22.06
C VAL A 340 -7.23 -8.07 20.64
N LYS A 341 -7.30 -9.35 20.26
CA LYS A 341 -6.71 -9.84 19.01
C LYS A 341 -7.51 -9.45 17.77
N PRO A 342 -8.83 -9.71 17.67
CA PRO A 342 -9.58 -9.28 16.50
C PRO A 342 -9.58 -7.76 16.44
N LEU A 343 -9.01 -7.20 15.36
CA LEU A 343 -8.80 -5.75 15.24
C LEU A 343 -10.11 -4.98 15.35
N GLY A 344 -11.15 -5.41 14.64
CA GLY A 344 -12.47 -4.77 14.69
C GLY A 344 -13.08 -4.72 16.10
N GLU A 345 -12.99 -5.82 16.86
CA GLU A 345 -13.46 -5.87 18.25
C GLU A 345 -12.59 -4.98 19.16
N ARG A 346 -11.28 -4.93 18.91
CA ARG A 346 -10.37 -4.02 19.63
C ARG A 346 -10.76 -2.57 19.39
N ILE A 347 -10.95 -2.16 18.12
CA ILE A 347 -11.38 -0.80 17.78
C ILE A 347 -12.73 -0.50 18.43
N LYS A 348 -13.71 -1.40 18.31
CA LYS A 348 -15.05 -1.25 18.91
C LYS A 348 -14.98 -0.94 20.41
N ARG A 349 -14.14 -1.67 21.14
CA ARG A 349 -13.97 -1.45 22.59
C ARG A 349 -13.23 -0.16 22.91
N LEU A 350 -12.18 0.16 22.14
CA LEU A 350 -11.40 1.39 22.35
C LEU A 350 -12.25 2.65 22.15
N ILE A 351 -13.02 2.75 21.06
CA ILE A 351 -13.83 3.93 20.75
C ILE A 351 -15.04 4.11 21.68
N ALA A 352 -15.38 3.09 22.46
CA ALA A 352 -16.46 3.12 23.44
C ALA A 352 -16.01 3.62 24.83
N GLU A 353 -14.71 3.73 25.08
CA GLU A 353 -14.19 4.20 26.36
C GLU A 353 -14.25 5.73 26.47
N PRO A 354 -14.62 6.28 27.63
CA PRO A 354 -14.81 7.72 27.82
C PRO A 354 -13.49 8.47 28.10
N ASP A 355 -12.38 7.75 28.23
CA ASP A 355 -11.09 8.35 28.49
C ASP A 355 -10.55 9.11 27.27
N ARG A 356 -9.46 9.85 27.48
CA ARG A 356 -8.85 10.69 26.45
C ARG A 356 -8.42 9.88 25.21
N GLY A 357 -7.96 8.64 25.40
CA GLY A 357 -7.60 7.74 24.29
C GLY A 357 -8.81 7.31 23.48
N GLY A 358 -9.88 6.86 24.16
CA GLY A 358 -11.13 6.45 23.53
C GLY A 358 -11.81 7.60 22.79
N GLN A 359 -11.85 8.81 23.36
CA GLN A 359 -12.41 10.00 22.71
C GLN A 359 -11.66 10.37 21.42
N TYR A 360 -10.32 10.36 21.43
CA TYR A 360 -9.53 10.62 20.22
C TYR A 360 -9.85 9.62 19.12
N LEU A 361 -9.87 8.33 19.47
CA LEU A 361 -10.15 7.26 18.52
C LEU A 361 -11.59 7.30 18.00
N PHE A 362 -12.57 7.68 18.84
CA PHE A 362 -13.95 7.88 18.43
C PHE A 362 -14.08 8.98 17.39
N HIS A 363 -13.50 10.16 17.64
CA HIS A 363 -13.58 11.29 16.70
C HIS A 363 -12.76 11.06 15.42
N LEU A 364 -11.61 10.38 15.53
CA LEU A 364 -10.84 9.93 14.38
C LEU A 364 -11.67 9.02 13.47
N HIS A 365 -12.28 7.97 14.03
CA HIS A 365 -13.09 7.02 13.25
C HIS A 365 -14.41 7.63 12.79
N GLY A 366 -15.05 8.48 13.60
CA GLY A 366 -16.29 9.14 13.23
C GLY A 366 -16.15 9.94 11.94
N PHE A 367 -15.12 10.77 11.83
CA PHE A 367 -14.83 11.45 10.57
C PHE A 367 -14.42 10.47 9.45
N TYR A 368 -13.50 9.56 9.73
CA TYR A 368 -12.94 8.63 8.75
C TYR A 368 -14.03 7.80 8.06
N LEU A 369 -14.95 7.23 8.84
CA LEU A 369 -16.02 6.35 8.36
C LEU A 369 -17.15 7.14 7.70
N ALA A 370 -17.58 8.25 8.30
CA ALA A 370 -18.60 9.10 7.71
C ALA A 370 -18.14 9.68 6.36
N TYR A 371 -16.91 10.19 6.29
CA TYR A 371 -16.32 10.71 5.06
C TYR A 371 -16.20 9.62 3.98
N ALA A 372 -15.83 8.38 4.34
CA ALA A 372 -15.80 7.26 3.41
C ALA A 372 -17.16 7.03 2.73
N SER A 373 -18.26 7.08 3.51
CA SER A 373 -19.60 6.93 2.94
C SER A 373 -19.96 8.03 1.96
N GLN A 374 -19.55 9.27 2.23
CA GLN A 374 -19.85 10.40 1.34
C GLN A 374 -19.08 10.32 0.02
N LYS A 375 -17.94 9.64 0.01
CA LYS A 375 -17.08 9.52 -1.17
C LYS A 375 -17.51 8.43 -2.14
N VAL A 376 -18.47 7.57 -1.75
CA VAL A 376 -19.12 6.62 -2.66
C VAL A 376 -20.52 7.17 -3.01
N PRO A 377 -20.85 7.43 -4.29
CA PRO A 377 -20.09 7.08 -5.50
C PRO A 377 -19.19 8.20 -6.07
N GLU A 378 -18.93 9.29 -5.34
CA GLU A 378 -18.25 10.48 -5.87
C GLU A 378 -16.87 10.20 -6.51
N ILE A 379 -15.99 9.49 -5.80
CA ILE A 379 -14.59 9.28 -6.24
C ILE A 379 -14.35 7.85 -6.76
N THR A 380 -15.28 6.95 -6.52
CA THR A 380 -15.27 5.57 -7.01
C THR A 380 -16.67 4.95 -6.90
N GLU A 381 -16.94 3.91 -7.68
CA GLU A 381 -18.25 3.25 -7.67
C GLU A 381 -18.43 2.24 -6.52
N THR A 382 -17.35 1.74 -5.91
CA THR A 382 -17.43 0.64 -4.97
C THR A 382 -16.80 0.97 -3.62
N ILE A 383 -17.42 0.49 -2.54
CA ILE A 383 -16.84 0.55 -1.20
C ILE A 383 -15.52 -0.25 -1.12
N VAL A 384 -15.41 -1.32 -1.93
CA VAL A 384 -14.25 -2.19 -2.00
C VAL A 384 -13.01 -1.42 -2.46
N ASN A 385 -13.16 -0.51 -3.42
CA ASN A 385 -12.05 0.33 -3.89
C ASN A 385 -11.56 1.29 -2.79
N ILE A 386 -12.46 1.83 -1.96
CA ILE A 386 -12.07 2.67 -0.81
C ILE A 386 -11.26 1.82 0.18
N ASP A 387 -11.78 0.66 0.57
CA ASP A 387 -11.13 -0.22 1.56
C ASP A 387 -9.76 -0.69 1.07
N ASN A 388 -9.69 -1.16 -0.17
CA ASN A 388 -8.47 -1.63 -0.78
C ASN A 388 -7.44 -0.51 -1.00
N ALA A 389 -7.87 0.72 -1.33
CA ALA A 389 -6.95 1.85 -1.41
C ALA A 389 -6.26 2.12 -0.06
N GLN A 390 -6.98 1.97 1.06
CA GLN A 390 -6.41 2.13 2.40
C GLN A 390 -5.47 0.97 2.77
N LYS A 391 -5.90 -0.26 2.53
CA LYS A 391 -5.10 -1.45 2.80
C LYS A 391 -3.83 -1.52 1.97
N TRP A 392 -3.92 -1.26 0.67
CA TRP A 392 -2.82 -1.44 -0.27
C TRP A 392 -1.94 -0.19 -0.44
N GLY A 393 -2.50 1.00 -0.27
CA GLY A 393 -1.79 2.28 -0.45
C GLY A 393 -1.14 2.79 0.83
N PHE A 394 -1.72 2.46 1.99
CA PHE A 394 -1.27 2.96 3.29
C PHE A 394 -1.03 1.85 4.32
N ALA A 395 -1.09 0.58 3.90
CA ALA A 395 -0.81 -0.59 4.73
C ALA A 395 -1.66 -0.65 6.00
N HIS A 396 -2.94 -0.25 5.90
CA HIS A 396 -3.93 -0.51 6.93
C HIS A 396 -4.31 -2.00 6.92
N GLU A 397 -4.57 -2.58 8.09
CA GLU A 397 -5.05 -3.96 8.22
C GLU A 397 -6.53 -4.11 7.81
N MET A 398 -7.35 -3.06 8.00
CA MET A 398 -8.75 -3.02 7.61
C MET A 398 -9.08 -1.68 6.92
N GLY A 399 -9.96 -1.73 5.92
CA GLY A 399 -10.54 -0.54 5.30
C GLY A 399 -11.66 0.09 6.14
N PRO A 400 -12.08 1.33 5.84
CA PRO A 400 -13.17 1.99 6.56
C PRO A 400 -14.46 1.17 6.62
N PHE A 401 -14.94 0.59 5.52
CA PHE A 401 -16.21 -0.15 5.54
C PHE A 401 -16.10 -1.48 6.29
N GLU A 402 -14.95 -2.17 6.20
CA GLU A 402 -14.62 -3.31 7.06
C GLU A 402 -14.59 -2.94 8.55
N ILE A 403 -13.99 -1.80 8.91
CA ILE A 403 -13.97 -1.31 10.30
C ILE A 403 -15.40 -1.02 10.76
N TRP A 404 -16.20 -0.37 9.92
CA TRP A 404 -17.56 0.01 10.28
C TRP A 404 -18.47 -1.19 10.51
N ASP A 405 -18.37 -2.21 9.65
CA ASP A 405 -19.05 -3.49 9.86
C ASP A 405 -18.66 -4.12 11.19
N ALA A 406 -17.37 -4.08 11.55
CA ALA A 406 -16.89 -4.71 12.77
C ALA A 406 -17.30 -3.96 14.05
N ILE A 407 -17.40 -2.62 14.02
CA ILE A 407 -17.88 -1.86 15.19
C ILE A 407 -19.41 -1.88 15.30
N GLY A 408 -20.11 -2.07 14.18
CA GLY A 408 -21.57 -2.12 14.08
C GLY A 408 -22.13 -0.85 13.42
N VAL A 409 -22.66 -0.98 12.20
CA VAL A 409 -23.07 0.15 11.36
C VAL A 409 -24.17 0.98 12.04
N ALA A 410 -25.31 0.35 12.34
CA ALA A 410 -26.48 1.03 12.89
C ALA A 410 -26.19 1.78 14.21
N GLU A 411 -25.41 1.15 15.11
CA GLU A 411 -25.07 1.72 16.42
C GLU A 411 -24.27 3.03 16.28
N TYR A 412 -23.36 3.09 15.31
CA TYR A 412 -22.44 4.21 15.18
C TYR A 412 -22.89 5.29 14.20
N VAL A 413 -23.85 5.04 13.32
CA VAL A 413 -24.45 6.11 12.48
C VAL A 413 -24.99 7.24 13.36
N GLU A 414 -25.84 6.92 14.34
CA GLU A 414 -26.45 7.93 15.22
C GLU A 414 -25.39 8.66 16.06
N LYS A 415 -24.40 7.93 16.58
CA LYS A 415 -23.31 8.50 17.39
C LYS A 415 -22.43 9.46 16.57
N PHE A 416 -22.13 9.11 15.32
CA PHE A 416 -21.33 9.94 14.43
C PHE A 416 -22.08 11.20 13.99
N GLU A 417 -23.35 11.08 13.62
CA GLU A 417 -24.17 12.25 13.28
C GLU A 417 -24.30 13.20 14.50
N ALA A 418 -24.52 12.66 15.69
CA ALA A 418 -24.57 13.46 16.93
C ALA A 418 -23.22 14.16 17.26
N ALA A 419 -22.10 13.55 16.85
CA ALA A 419 -20.76 14.12 17.01
C ALA A 419 -20.36 15.09 15.88
N GLY A 420 -21.26 15.39 14.94
CA GLY A 420 -21.01 16.32 13.84
C GLY A 420 -20.35 15.69 12.60
N TYR A 421 -20.38 14.37 12.47
CA TYR A 421 -19.87 13.63 11.32
C TYR A 421 -21.04 13.09 10.48
N PRO A 422 -21.56 13.86 9.50
CA PRO A 422 -22.73 13.48 8.73
C PRO A 422 -22.46 12.24 7.87
N VAL A 423 -23.32 11.23 8.00
CA VAL A 423 -23.27 10.00 7.22
C VAL A 423 -24.04 10.16 5.91
N ALA A 424 -23.55 9.57 4.82
CA ALA A 424 -24.23 9.62 3.53
C ALA A 424 -25.64 9.02 3.59
N GLN A 425 -26.57 9.62 2.84
CA GLN A 425 -27.97 9.22 2.85
C GLN A 425 -28.17 7.75 2.48
N TRP A 426 -27.41 7.23 1.52
CA TRP A 426 -27.52 5.84 1.06
C TRP A 426 -27.23 4.81 2.17
N VAL A 427 -26.42 5.15 3.17
CA VAL A 427 -26.17 4.26 4.33
C VAL A 427 -27.41 4.19 5.21
N LYS A 428 -28.11 5.31 5.40
CA LYS A 428 -29.37 5.36 6.14
C LYS A 428 -30.47 4.60 5.39
N ASP A 429 -30.50 4.73 4.07
CA ASP A 429 -31.44 4.00 3.22
C ASP A 429 -31.17 2.48 3.27
N MET A 430 -29.89 2.07 3.26
CA MET A 430 -29.46 0.66 3.44
C MET A 430 -29.98 0.08 4.77
N LEU A 431 -29.79 0.81 5.88
CA LEU A 431 -30.28 0.39 7.19
C LEU A 431 -31.81 0.31 7.21
N ALA A 432 -32.50 1.28 6.60
CA ALA A 432 -33.95 1.31 6.51
C ALA A 432 -34.52 0.14 5.67
N SER A 433 -33.76 -0.36 4.69
CA SER A 433 -34.13 -1.57 3.92
C SER A 433 -33.84 -2.89 4.65
N GLY A 434 -33.40 -2.84 5.91
CA GLY A 434 -33.10 -4.01 6.73
C GLY A 434 -31.72 -4.61 6.48
N VAL A 435 -30.84 -3.91 5.76
CA VAL A 435 -29.46 -4.32 5.51
C VAL A 435 -28.56 -3.71 6.58
N SER A 436 -27.93 -4.54 7.42
CA SER A 436 -27.20 -4.09 8.61
C SER A 436 -25.66 -4.02 8.46
N THR A 437 -25.12 -4.53 7.35
CA THR A 437 -23.67 -4.56 7.07
C THR A 437 -23.38 -4.20 5.63
N PHE A 438 -22.23 -3.61 5.38
CA PHE A 438 -21.73 -3.28 4.06
C PHE A 438 -21.29 -4.52 3.29
N TYR A 439 -20.68 -5.50 3.97
CA TYR A 439 -20.26 -6.75 3.36
C TYR A 439 -21.24 -7.88 3.65
N GLN A 440 -21.56 -8.65 2.61
CA GLN A 440 -22.30 -9.90 2.70
C GLN A 440 -21.30 -11.05 2.88
N ARG A 441 -21.53 -11.87 3.91
CA ARG A 441 -20.70 -13.03 4.20
C ARG A 441 -21.49 -14.33 4.10
N ASP A 442 -20.83 -15.40 3.69
CA ASP A 442 -21.41 -16.74 3.70
C ASP A 442 -21.42 -17.35 5.12
N ALA A 443 -21.88 -18.59 5.24
CA ALA A 443 -21.96 -19.31 6.51
C ALA A 443 -20.59 -19.53 7.19
N HIS A 444 -19.50 -19.40 6.43
CA HIS A 444 -18.12 -19.54 6.91
C HIS A 444 -17.47 -18.19 7.22
N GLY A 445 -18.15 -17.07 6.95
CA GLY A 445 -17.64 -15.73 7.18
C GLY A 445 -16.82 -15.14 6.01
N VAL A 446 -16.77 -15.83 4.87
CA VAL A 446 -16.10 -15.35 3.65
C VAL A 446 -16.94 -14.26 3.02
N VAL A 447 -16.31 -13.16 2.58
CA VAL A 447 -17.00 -12.08 1.88
C VAL A 447 -17.40 -12.55 0.49
N ILE A 448 -18.70 -12.60 0.20
CA ILE A 448 -19.25 -13.02 -1.10
C ILE A 448 -19.87 -11.85 -1.87
N GLY A 449 -20.10 -10.72 -1.21
CA GLY A 449 -20.68 -9.54 -1.81
C GLY A 449 -20.49 -8.29 -0.97
N TYR A 450 -20.83 -7.15 -1.55
CA TYR A 450 -20.85 -5.86 -0.89
C TYR A 450 -22.09 -5.07 -1.29
N TYR A 451 -22.56 -4.18 -0.43
CA TYR A 451 -23.73 -3.35 -0.70
C TYR A 451 -23.35 -2.25 -1.69
N SER A 452 -24.03 -2.22 -2.84
CA SER A 452 -23.88 -1.16 -3.83
C SER A 452 -24.99 -0.13 -3.65
N PRO A 453 -24.66 1.13 -3.32
CA PRO A 453 -25.67 2.18 -3.22
C PRO A 453 -26.36 2.47 -4.57
N GLN A 454 -25.70 2.18 -5.70
CA GLN A 454 -26.27 2.31 -7.04
C GLN A 454 -27.33 1.25 -7.32
N ALA A 455 -27.10 0.02 -6.85
CA ALA A 455 -28.05 -1.08 -7.00
C ALA A 455 -29.14 -1.12 -5.90
N GLY A 456 -28.88 -0.49 -4.75
CA GLY A 456 -29.73 -0.58 -3.56
C GLY A 456 -29.78 -2.00 -2.96
N ALA A 457 -28.74 -2.81 -3.21
CA ALA A 457 -28.68 -4.22 -2.83
C ALA A 457 -27.23 -4.71 -2.75
N TYR A 458 -27.05 -5.92 -2.21
CA TYR A 458 -25.78 -6.62 -2.33
C TYR A 458 -25.49 -7.03 -3.77
N VAL A 459 -24.26 -6.78 -4.21
CA VAL A 459 -23.69 -7.26 -5.47
C VAL A 459 -22.51 -8.16 -5.17
N SER A 460 -22.19 -9.10 -6.05
CA SER A 460 -21.05 -10.01 -5.87
C SER A 460 -19.74 -9.23 -5.85
N VAL A 461 -18.83 -9.60 -4.95
CA VAL A 461 -17.44 -9.18 -5.05
C VAL A 461 -16.74 -10.09 -6.07
N ASP A 462 -15.97 -9.48 -6.97
CA ASP A 462 -15.18 -10.22 -7.95
C ASP A 462 -13.99 -10.87 -7.24
N HIS A 463 -13.98 -12.19 -7.18
CA HIS A 463 -12.87 -12.96 -6.65
C HIS A 463 -12.05 -13.45 -7.82
N ASP A 464 -10.76 -13.09 -7.86
CA ASP A 464 -9.86 -13.63 -8.87
C ASP A 464 -9.73 -15.14 -8.64
N PRO A 465 -10.11 -16.00 -9.61
CA PRO A 465 -9.97 -17.45 -9.46
C PRO A 465 -8.51 -17.90 -9.30
N MET A 466 -7.54 -17.05 -9.61
CA MET A 466 -6.11 -17.29 -9.40
C MET A 466 -5.62 -16.82 -8.02
N GLU A 467 -6.42 -16.06 -7.27
CA GLU A 467 -6.09 -15.61 -5.92
C GLU A 467 -6.63 -16.59 -4.87
N LEU A 468 -5.78 -16.93 -3.89
CA LEU A 468 -6.12 -17.85 -2.81
C LEU A 468 -5.91 -17.17 -1.47
N SER A 469 -7.00 -16.97 -0.72
CA SER A 469 -6.95 -16.50 0.66
C SER A 469 -6.86 -17.68 1.64
N LEU A 470 -5.79 -17.75 2.43
CA LEU A 470 -5.64 -18.78 3.45
C LEU A 470 -6.54 -18.53 4.65
N SER A 471 -6.89 -17.26 4.92
CA SER A 471 -7.94 -16.95 5.89
C SER A 471 -9.30 -17.51 5.47
N ASP A 472 -9.66 -17.41 4.19
CA ASP A 472 -10.94 -17.93 3.69
C ASP A 472 -10.95 -19.46 3.68
N LEU A 473 -9.87 -20.10 3.22
CA LEU A 473 -9.72 -21.57 3.30
C LEU A 473 -9.88 -22.08 4.72
N ARG A 474 -9.27 -21.39 5.69
CA ARG A 474 -9.38 -21.74 7.11
C ARG A 474 -10.79 -21.53 7.64
N ALA A 475 -11.46 -20.47 7.22
CA ALA A 475 -12.82 -20.16 7.64
C ALA A 475 -13.81 -21.22 7.17
N ARG A 476 -13.61 -21.77 5.96
CA ARG A 476 -14.38 -22.89 5.42
C ARG A 476 -14.07 -24.20 6.14
N GLY A 477 -12.79 -24.46 6.42
CA GLY A 477 -12.31 -25.59 7.23
C GLY A 477 -12.40 -26.97 6.59
N ASP A 478 -13.13 -27.10 5.48
CA ASP A 478 -13.30 -28.30 4.66
C ASP A 478 -12.02 -28.68 3.87
N ALA A 479 -11.16 -27.71 3.61
CA ALA A 479 -9.89 -27.89 2.91
C ALA A 479 -8.76 -28.47 3.79
N VAL A 480 -8.91 -28.58 5.12
CA VAL A 480 -7.82 -29.03 6.00
C VAL A 480 -7.68 -30.55 5.97
N LEU A 481 -6.51 -31.04 5.56
CA LEU A 481 -6.19 -32.47 5.52
C LEU A 481 -5.52 -32.94 6.81
N GLU A 482 -4.50 -32.21 7.25
CA GLU A 482 -3.69 -32.54 8.43
C GLU A 482 -3.21 -31.24 9.10
N GLN A 483 -3.05 -31.23 10.43
CA GLN A 483 -2.53 -30.07 11.14
C GLN A 483 -1.88 -30.44 12.48
N ASN A 484 -0.98 -29.56 12.93
CA ASN A 484 -0.46 -29.57 14.30
C ASN A 484 -0.28 -28.13 14.81
N ASP A 485 0.28 -27.97 16.01
CA ASP A 485 0.50 -26.65 16.62
C ASP A 485 1.48 -25.74 15.84
N HIS A 486 2.17 -26.30 14.83
CA HIS A 486 3.20 -25.62 14.06
C HIS A 486 2.79 -25.29 12.63
N GLY A 487 1.85 -26.03 12.04
CA GLY A 487 1.44 -25.82 10.64
C GLY A 487 0.15 -26.55 10.26
N ILE A 488 -0.28 -26.34 9.02
CA ILE A 488 -1.49 -26.94 8.45
C ILE A 488 -1.19 -27.40 7.02
N ILE A 489 -1.75 -28.52 6.60
CA ILE A 489 -1.77 -29.01 5.22
C ILE A 489 -3.20 -28.88 4.70
N TYR A 490 -3.37 -28.18 3.58
CA TYR A 490 -4.65 -28.00 2.90
C TYR A 490 -4.69 -28.74 1.56
N ASP A 491 -5.88 -29.15 1.16
CA ASP A 491 -6.28 -29.34 -0.24
C ASP A 491 -6.73 -27.98 -0.80
N ILE A 492 -5.99 -27.45 -1.78
CA ILE A 492 -6.35 -26.16 -2.40
C ILE A 492 -7.01 -26.33 -3.77
N GLY A 493 -7.45 -27.54 -4.10
CA GLY A 493 -8.03 -27.87 -5.39
C GLY A 493 -6.98 -28.28 -6.43
N ASP A 494 -7.46 -28.68 -7.61
CA ASP A 494 -6.65 -29.12 -8.77
C ASP A 494 -5.65 -30.26 -8.54
N GLY A 495 -5.76 -30.93 -7.38
CA GLY A 495 -4.80 -31.91 -6.90
C GLY A 495 -3.53 -31.26 -6.35
N VAL A 496 -3.60 -30.06 -5.79
CA VAL A 496 -2.46 -29.35 -5.20
C VAL A 496 -2.61 -29.29 -3.69
N LEU A 497 -1.53 -29.67 -2.99
CA LEU A 497 -1.41 -29.51 -1.54
C LEU A 497 -0.82 -28.14 -1.22
N LEU A 498 -1.26 -27.53 -0.11
CA LEU A 498 -0.60 -26.38 0.49
C LEU A 498 -0.13 -26.70 1.89
N PHE A 499 1.16 -26.54 2.15
CA PHE A 499 1.75 -26.61 3.49
C PHE A 499 2.01 -25.21 4.06
N GLN A 500 1.21 -24.84 5.06
CA GLN A 500 1.24 -23.54 5.73
C GLN A 500 2.03 -23.59 7.05
N PHE A 501 2.96 -22.64 7.21
CA PHE A 501 3.65 -22.42 8.48
C PHE A 501 2.77 -21.58 9.41
N ARG A 502 2.74 -21.95 10.70
CA ARG A 502 1.96 -21.25 11.74
C ARG A 502 2.73 -21.00 13.04
N THR A 503 4.00 -21.36 13.07
CA THR A 503 4.89 -21.07 14.19
C THR A 503 5.04 -19.55 14.37
N LYS A 504 5.43 -19.13 15.57
CA LYS A 504 5.69 -17.72 15.85
C LYS A 504 6.78 -17.21 14.90
N GLN A 505 6.48 -16.16 14.12
CA GLN A 505 7.36 -15.61 13.08
C GLN A 505 7.73 -16.62 11.98
N ASN A 506 6.93 -17.68 11.81
CA ASN A 506 7.15 -18.74 10.84
C ASN A 506 8.54 -19.38 10.94
N THR A 507 9.02 -19.57 12.17
CA THR A 507 10.25 -20.30 12.47
C THR A 507 10.12 -21.78 12.14
N ILE A 508 11.21 -22.38 11.67
CA ILE A 508 11.24 -23.82 11.38
C ILE A 508 11.54 -24.57 12.68
N THR A 509 10.52 -25.27 13.19
CA THR A 509 10.60 -26.10 14.41
C THR A 509 10.64 -27.58 14.05
N GLY A 510 10.99 -28.44 15.01
CA GLY A 510 10.97 -29.89 14.82
C GLY A 510 9.59 -30.42 14.40
N GLY A 511 8.52 -29.95 15.04
CA GLY A 511 7.14 -30.33 14.71
C GLY A 511 6.63 -29.76 13.39
N LEU A 512 7.16 -28.61 12.94
CA LEU A 512 6.90 -28.14 11.57
C LEU A 512 7.53 -29.09 10.54
N LEU A 513 8.77 -29.55 10.79
CA LEU A 513 9.44 -30.50 9.90
C LEU A 513 8.72 -31.86 9.86
N ASP A 514 8.19 -32.34 10.98
CA ASP A 514 7.40 -33.58 11.02
C ASP A 514 6.17 -33.47 10.12
N LEU A 515 5.43 -32.37 10.21
CA LEU A 515 4.30 -32.11 9.32
C LEU A 515 4.74 -31.93 7.87
N GLY A 516 5.92 -31.33 7.63
CA GLY A 516 6.50 -31.22 6.29
C GLY A 516 6.80 -32.58 5.65
N PHE A 517 7.38 -33.53 6.40
CA PHE A 517 7.57 -34.90 5.91
C PHE A 517 6.23 -35.58 5.63
N GLN A 518 5.22 -35.38 6.46
CA GLN A 518 3.86 -35.88 6.19
C GLN A 518 3.27 -35.28 4.90
N ALA A 519 3.48 -33.99 4.63
CA ALA A 519 3.07 -33.36 3.38
C ALA A 519 3.73 -34.01 2.15
N LEU A 520 5.02 -34.38 2.26
CA LEU A 520 5.72 -35.11 1.19
C LEU A 520 5.19 -36.54 1.02
N THR A 521 4.87 -37.24 2.11
CA THR A 521 4.21 -38.56 2.02
C THR A 521 2.82 -38.47 1.41
N LEU A 522 2.02 -37.46 1.76
CA LEU A 522 0.74 -37.19 1.10
C LEU A 522 0.94 -36.94 -0.39
N LEU A 523 1.93 -36.11 -0.76
CA LEU A 523 2.24 -35.78 -2.15
C LEU A 523 2.51 -37.02 -3.02
N GLU A 524 3.05 -38.12 -2.47
CA GLU A 524 3.28 -39.36 -3.22
C GLU A 524 1.97 -40.00 -3.72
N GLN A 525 0.84 -39.79 -3.04
CA GLN A 525 -0.43 -40.41 -3.41
C GLN A 525 -0.92 -39.94 -4.80
N PRO A 526 -1.56 -40.81 -5.61
CA PRO A 526 -1.96 -40.49 -6.98
C PRO A 526 -2.90 -39.28 -7.14
N ALA A 527 -3.65 -38.93 -6.08
CA ALA A 527 -4.57 -37.80 -6.10
C ALA A 527 -3.88 -36.43 -6.24
N TRP A 528 -2.62 -36.33 -5.80
CA TRP A 528 -1.89 -35.06 -5.76
C TRP A 528 -0.91 -34.92 -6.92
N LYS A 529 -0.73 -33.70 -7.40
CA LYS A 529 0.12 -33.31 -8.52
C LYS A 529 1.29 -32.43 -8.07
N ALA A 530 1.12 -31.64 -7.01
CA ALA A 530 2.14 -30.71 -6.53
C ALA A 530 1.93 -30.37 -5.04
N LEU A 531 3.00 -29.86 -4.42
CA LEU A 531 2.99 -29.27 -3.08
C LEU A 531 3.46 -27.82 -3.14
N VAL A 532 2.68 -26.91 -2.58
CA VAL A 532 3.04 -25.50 -2.39
C VAL A 532 3.38 -25.28 -0.93
N ILE A 533 4.45 -24.53 -0.65
CA ILE A 533 4.81 -24.07 0.69
C ILE A 533 4.64 -22.55 0.72
N ALA A 534 3.62 -22.07 1.43
CA ALA A 534 3.28 -20.65 1.52
C ALA A 534 2.56 -20.34 2.85
N ASN A 535 2.48 -19.07 3.25
CA ASN A 535 1.69 -18.65 4.41
C ASN A 535 1.23 -17.18 4.30
N GLU A 536 0.47 -16.70 5.29
CA GLU A 536 -0.12 -15.33 5.34
C GLU A 536 0.20 -14.64 6.68
N GLY A 537 1.46 -14.68 7.11
CA GLY A 537 1.98 -13.85 8.21
C GLY A 537 2.69 -12.56 7.75
N GLU A 538 3.19 -11.78 8.69
CA GLU A 538 4.03 -10.59 8.42
C GLU A 538 5.30 -10.94 7.61
N ARG A 539 5.80 -12.18 7.70
CA ARG A 539 7.06 -12.63 7.10
C ARG A 539 6.91 -14.08 6.65
N PHE A 540 7.55 -14.47 5.56
CA PHE A 540 7.52 -15.87 5.13
C PHE A 540 8.18 -16.82 6.13
N SER A 541 9.42 -16.52 6.56
CA SER A 541 10.12 -17.27 7.62
C SER A 541 11.34 -16.51 8.14
N ILE A 542 11.62 -16.58 9.44
CA ILE A 542 12.88 -16.08 10.02
C ILE A 542 13.96 -17.16 10.21
N GLY A 543 13.72 -18.37 9.69
CA GLY A 543 14.65 -19.49 9.74
C GLY A 543 14.41 -20.43 10.93
N ALA A 544 15.42 -21.25 11.26
CA ALA A 544 15.30 -22.27 12.31
C ALA A 544 15.06 -21.67 13.70
N ASN A 545 14.24 -22.34 14.53
CA ASN A 545 14.10 -21.98 15.93
C ASN A 545 15.34 -22.43 16.72
N LEU A 546 16.34 -21.55 16.83
CA LEU A 546 17.60 -21.86 17.50
C LEU A 546 17.47 -22.03 19.02
N ALA A 547 16.42 -21.49 19.64
CA ALA A 547 16.20 -21.65 21.08
C ALA A 547 15.98 -23.12 21.45
N ASP A 548 15.19 -23.84 20.64
CA ASP A 548 14.91 -25.27 20.82
C ASP A 548 16.20 -26.10 20.65
N ALA A 549 17.03 -25.74 19.66
CA ALA A 549 18.29 -26.44 19.37
C ALA A 549 19.35 -26.20 20.45
N MET A 550 19.51 -24.96 20.94
CA MET A 550 20.50 -24.62 21.97
C MET A 550 20.19 -25.25 23.33
N GLY A 551 18.91 -25.41 23.68
CA GLY A 551 18.50 -26.06 24.93
C GLY A 551 18.92 -27.53 25.04
N ALA A 552 19.19 -28.18 23.91
CA ALA A 552 19.59 -29.58 23.80
C ALA A 552 21.11 -29.78 23.57
N GLY A 553 21.92 -28.72 23.64
CA GLY A 553 23.37 -28.80 23.45
C GLY A 553 23.81 -29.11 22.00
N ILE A 554 25.07 -29.49 21.82
CA ILE A 554 25.67 -29.72 20.49
C ILE A 554 24.95 -30.84 19.72
N GLU A 555 24.62 -31.95 20.39
CA GLU A 555 23.90 -33.07 19.79
C GLU A 555 22.50 -32.65 19.29
N GLY A 556 21.82 -31.78 20.04
CA GLY A 556 20.54 -31.21 19.61
C GLY A 556 20.65 -30.32 18.36
N ILE A 557 21.71 -29.53 18.28
CA ILE A 557 22.01 -28.71 17.09
C ILE A 557 22.29 -29.61 15.88
N GLU A 558 23.08 -30.67 16.04
CA GLU A 558 23.38 -31.63 14.98
C GLU A 558 22.11 -32.35 14.51
N ALA A 559 21.25 -32.78 15.42
CA ALA A 559 19.99 -33.44 15.09
C ALA A 559 19.03 -32.52 14.31
N VAL A 560 18.86 -31.27 14.76
CA VAL A 560 18.03 -30.27 14.04
C VAL A 560 18.62 -29.95 12.67
N THR A 561 19.94 -29.79 12.59
CA THR A 561 20.64 -29.53 11.32
C THR A 561 20.45 -30.68 10.34
N LYS A 562 20.64 -31.92 10.81
CA LYS A 562 20.43 -33.11 9.99
C LYS A 562 18.99 -33.20 9.51
N LYS A 563 18.00 -33.00 10.38
CA LYS A 563 16.57 -33.07 10.02
C LYS A 563 16.20 -32.01 8.98
N LEU A 564 16.74 -30.79 9.08
CA LEU A 564 16.58 -29.74 8.08
C LEU A 564 17.19 -30.12 6.73
N GLN A 565 18.40 -30.67 6.73
CA GLN A 565 19.08 -31.14 5.52
C GLN A 565 18.31 -32.29 4.85
N ASP A 566 17.87 -33.26 5.65
CA ASP A 566 17.06 -34.39 5.19
C ASP A 566 15.75 -33.89 4.56
N PHE A 567 15.07 -32.93 5.19
CA PHE A 567 13.85 -32.33 4.63
C PHE A 567 14.11 -31.59 3.32
N GLY A 568 15.18 -30.79 3.25
CA GLY A 568 15.61 -30.13 2.01
C GLY A 568 15.91 -31.12 0.87
N MET A 569 16.58 -32.22 1.20
CA MET A 569 16.85 -33.29 0.24
C MET A 569 15.59 -34.05 -0.18
N ALA A 570 14.66 -34.29 0.74
CA ALA A 570 13.39 -34.93 0.45
C ALA A 570 12.52 -34.06 -0.48
N MET A 571 12.46 -32.75 -0.26
CA MET A 571 11.80 -31.81 -1.19
C MET A 571 12.47 -31.83 -2.57
N ARG A 572 13.80 -31.85 -2.63
CA ARG A 572 14.56 -31.90 -3.89
C ARG A 572 14.34 -33.20 -4.66
N ALA A 573 14.22 -34.32 -3.95
CA ALA A 573 14.04 -35.65 -4.53
C ALA A 573 12.57 -36.03 -4.74
N ALA A 574 11.62 -35.15 -4.38
CA ALA A 574 10.20 -35.42 -4.50
C ALA A 574 9.83 -35.78 -5.95
N PRO A 575 9.00 -36.82 -6.17
CA PRO A 575 8.62 -37.26 -7.52
C PRO A 575 7.70 -36.28 -8.25
N LYS A 576 7.19 -35.27 -7.53
CA LYS A 576 6.24 -34.27 -8.01
C LYS A 576 6.74 -32.87 -7.61
N PRO A 577 6.36 -31.82 -8.36
CA PRO A 577 6.81 -30.45 -8.08
C PRO A 577 6.52 -30.01 -6.65
N VAL A 578 7.56 -29.48 -6.00
CA VAL A 578 7.45 -28.75 -4.72
C VAL A 578 7.80 -27.29 -5.00
N VAL A 579 6.85 -26.40 -4.81
CA VAL A 579 6.99 -24.96 -5.06
C VAL A 579 7.00 -24.24 -3.72
N VAL A 580 8.06 -23.49 -3.44
CA VAL A 580 8.10 -22.57 -2.30
C VAL A 580 7.73 -21.20 -2.81
N ALA A 581 6.69 -20.58 -2.24
CA ALA A 581 6.23 -19.24 -2.59
C ALA A 581 6.60 -18.26 -1.46
N PRO A 582 7.87 -17.85 -1.34
CA PRO A 582 8.29 -16.91 -0.32
C PRO A 582 7.74 -15.51 -0.63
N TYR A 583 7.38 -14.78 0.42
CA TYR A 583 6.91 -13.41 0.33
C TYR A 583 7.45 -12.57 1.50
N ASN A 584 7.51 -11.26 1.29
CA ASN A 584 8.11 -10.30 2.21
C ASN A 584 9.54 -10.69 2.69
N MET A 585 9.69 -11.18 3.91
CA MET A 585 11.01 -11.51 4.50
C MET A 585 11.24 -13.01 4.62
N THR A 586 12.35 -13.48 4.05
CA THR A 586 12.90 -14.83 4.25
C THR A 586 14.31 -14.70 4.84
N LEU A 587 14.45 -14.93 6.15
CA LEU A 587 15.73 -14.81 6.85
C LEU A 587 16.29 -16.19 7.19
N GLY A 588 17.61 -16.28 7.26
CA GLY A 588 18.33 -17.45 7.76
C GLY A 588 18.80 -17.22 9.20
N GLY A 589 18.50 -18.15 10.10
CA GLY A 589 19.19 -18.26 11.39
C GLY A 589 20.58 -18.85 11.16
N GLY A 590 21.62 -18.18 11.63
CA GLY A 590 23.01 -18.64 11.53
C GLY A 590 23.65 -18.80 12.91
N LEU A 591 24.31 -19.93 13.13
CA LEU A 591 25.20 -20.15 14.26
C LEU A 591 26.65 -20.09 13.74
N ARG A 592 27.45 -19.18 14.29
CA ARG A 592 28.89 -19.11 14.03
C ARG A 592 29.59 -19.47 15.34
N SER A 593 30.14 -20.67 15.44
CA SER A 593 31.05 -21.00 16.54
C SER A 593 32.26 -20.06 16.45
N ARG A 594 32.60 -19.39 17.55
CA ARG A 594 33.87 -18.66 17.65
C ARG A 594 35.03 -19.61 17.87
#